data_AF-A0A0U5CV32-F1
#
_entry.id   AF-A0A0U5CV32-F1
#
_cell.length_a   1.000
_cell.length_b   1.000
_cell.length_c   1.000
_cell.angle_alpha   90.00
_cell.angle_beta   90.00
_cell.angle_gamma   90.00
#
_symmetry.space_group_name_H-M   'P 1'
#
loop_
_entity.id
_entity.type
_entity.pdbx_description
1 polymer ?
#
loop_
_entity_poly.entity_id
_entity_poly.type
_entity_poly.pdbx_seq_one_letter_code
_entity_poly.pdbx_strand_id
1 'polypeptide(L)' 'MRLLDAVSLAVAVAFAAPAALFGVETLLAGDPTGWVFLGFAAGIIAFEQYVTMPTDVPILAAQKATDAVVEEPDDDNQ' A
#
# COMPACT_ATOMS: atom_id res chain seq x y z
N MET A 1 -16.38 -3.62 13.98
CA MET A 1 -14.98 -3.49 13.56
C MET A 1 -14.11 -4.19 14.57
N ARG A 2 -13.22 -5.10 14.12
CA ARG A 2 -12.16 -5.61 15.00
C ARG A 2 -11.14 -4.49 15.18
N LEU A 3 -10.52 -4.37 16.35
CA LEU A 3 -9.57 -3.27 16.64
C LEU A 3 -8.45 -3.18 15.59
N LEU A 4 -8.03 -4.33 15.03
CA LEU A 4 -7.01 -4.41 13.99
C LEU A 4 -7.45 -3.73 12.67
N ASP A 5 -8.72 -3.85 12.27
CA ASP A 5 -9.24 -3.17 11.07
C ASP A 5 -9.21 -1.65 11.25
N ALA A 6 -9.56 -1.18 12.45
CA ALA A 6 -9.54 0.25 12.77
C ALA A 6 -8.12 0.81 12.78
N VAL A 7 -7.14 0.02 13.27
CA VAL A 7 -5.72 0.42 13.26
C VAL A 7 -5.17 0.46 11.83
N SER A 8 -5.47 -0.53 10.99
CA SER A 8 -5.05 -0.56 9.59
C SER A 8 -5.58 0.68 8.83
N LEU A 9 -6.88 0.96 8.99
CA LEU A 9 -7.51 2.12 8.38
C LEU A 9 -6.93 3.44 8.92
N ALA A 10 -6.64 3.52 10.23
CA ALA A 10 -6.01 4.70 10.80
C ALA A 10 -4.61 4.95 10.22
N VAL A 11 -3.83 3.89 9.94
CA VAL A 11 -2.54 3.99 9.25
C VAL A 11 -2.74 4.47 7.82
N ALA A 12 -3.66 3.88 7.05
CA ALA A 12 -3.95 4.31 5.68
C ALA A 12 -4.35 5.81 5.63
N VAL A 13 -5.21 6.24 6.56
CA VAL A 13 -5.63 7.64 6.70
C VAL A 13 -4.46 8.53 7.08
N ALA A 14 -3.55 8.10 7.96
CA ALA A 14 -2.38 8.90 8.33
C ALA A 14 -1.46 9.17 7.12
N PHE A 15 -1.37 8.25 6.16
CA PHE A 15 -0.65 8.45 4.90
C PHE A 15 -1.43 9.26 3.86
N ALA A 16 -2.75 9.08 3.79
CA ALA A 16 -3.60 9.78 2.84
C ALA A 16 -3.85 11.25 3.25
N ALA A 17 -3.90 11.55 4.55
CA ALA A 17 -4.28 12.86 5.07
C ALA A 17 -3.38 14.01 4.59
N PRO A 18 -2.03 13.90 4.57
CA PRO A 18 -1.18 14.97 4.03
C PRO A 18 -1.46 15.26 2.55
N ALA A 19 -1.65 14.23 1.73
CA ALA A 19 -1.97 14.38 0.31
C ALA A 19 -3.37 14.98 0.10
N ALA A 20 -4.34 14.55 0.89
CA ALA A 20 -5.70 15.10 0.85
C ALA A 20 -5.72 16.58 1.23
N LEU A 21 -5.03 16.94 2.32
CA LEU A 21 -4.93 18.32 2.78
C LEU A 21 -4.28 19.21 1.71
N PHE A 22 -3.15 18.77 1.16
CA PHE A 22 -2.46 19.50 0.09
C PHE A 22 -3.35 19.65 -1.15
N GLY A 23 -4.07 18.60 -1.55
CA GLY A 23 -5.01 18.65 -2.66
C GLY A 23 -6.12 19.68 -2.45
N VAL A 24 -6.70 19.72 -1.24
CA VAL A 24 -7.74 20.69 -0.88
C VAL A 24 -7.18 22.12 -0.90
N GLU A 25 -6.02 22.37 -0.31
CA GLU A 25 -5.38 23.69 -0.33
C GLU A 25 -5.07 24.15 -1.77
N THR A 26 -4.61 23.23 -2.62
CA THR A 26 -4.31 23.51 -4.04
C THR A 26 -5.58 23.88 -4.81
N LEU A 27 -6.69 23.18 -4.59
CA LEU A 27 -7.98 23.53 -5.18
C LEU A 27 -8.50 24.88 -4.67
N LEU A 28 -8.32 25.18 -3.38
CA LEU A 28 -8.69 26.46 -2.79
C LEU A 28 -7.84 27.62 -3.34
N ALA A 29 -6.60 27.34 -3.75
CA ALA A 29 -5.75 28.29 -4.46
C ALA A 29 -6.16 28.50 -5.94
N GLY A 30 -7.17 27.76 -6.43
CA GLY A 30 -7.67 27.85 -7.80
C GLY A 30 -6.91 26.98 -8.80
N ASP A 31 -5.99 26.12 -8.33
CA ASP A 31 -5.23 25.23 -9.20
C ASP A 31 -5.94 23.86 -9.32
N PRO A 32 -6.37 23.46 -10.54
CA PRO A 32 -7.06 22.19 -10.75
C PRO A 32 -6.16 20.95 -10.49
N THR A 33 -4.84 21.10 -10.39
CA THR A 33 -3.94 19.98 -10.04
C THR A 33 -4.25 19.37 -8.68
N GLY A 34 -4.95 20.10 -7.79
CA GLY A 34 -5.44 19.59 -6.51
C GLY A 34 -6.29 18.32 -6.62
N TRP A 35 -6.98 18.11 -7.75
CA TRP A 35 -7.72 16.87 -8.03
C TRP A 35 -6.82 15.64 -8.13
N VAL A 36 -5.58 15.80 -8.60
CA VAL A 36 -4.61 14.71 -8.69
C VAL A 36 -4.23 14.22 -7.29
N PHE A 37 -3.98 15.15 -6.37
CA PHE A 37 -3.63 14.82 -4.98
C PHE A 37 -4.81 14.21 -4.22
N LEU A 38 -6.03 14.72 -4.43
CA LEU A 38 -7.24 14.11 -3.90
C LEU A 38 -7.49 12.71 -4.48
N GLY A 39 -7.30 12.53 -5.78
CA GLY A 39 -7.39 11.23 -6.45
C GLY A 39 -6.36 10.24 -5.92
N PHE A 40 -5.12 10.70 -5.67
CA PHE A 40 -4.06 9.90 -5.07
C PHE A 40 -4.41 9.49 -3.63
N ALA A 41 -4.86 10.42 -2.79
CA ALA A 41 -5.29 10.14 -1.43
C ALA A 41 -6.47 9.15 -1.38
N ALA A 42 -7.47 9.35 -2.25
CA ALA A 42 -8.58 8.41 -2.42
C ALA A 42 -8.07 7.05 -2.90
N GLY A 43 -7.08 7.02 -3.79
CA GLY A 43 -6.42 5.79 -4.26
C GLY A 43 -5.77 5.01 -3.13
N ILE A 44 -5.06 5.67 -2.20
CA ILE A 44 -4.46 5.02 -1.02
C ILE A 44 -5.53 4.31 -0.18
N ILE A 45 -6.65 4.99 0.09
CA ILE A 45 -7.73 4.44 0.93
C ILE A 45 -8.50 3.34 0.17
N ALA A 46 -8.77 3.55 -1.11
CA ALA A 46 -9.47 2.59 -1.96
C ALA A 46 -8.65 1.32 -2.23
N PHE A 47 -7.31 1.45 -2.29
CA PHE A 47 -6.40 0.31 -2.44
C PHE A 47 -6.55 -0.67 -1.28
N GLU A 48 -6.67 -0.18 -0.05
CA GLU A 48 -6.88 -1.03 1.13
C GLU A 48 -8.19 -1.84 1.04
N GLN A 49 -9.23 -1.29 0.41
CA GLN A 49 -10.54 -1.96 0.30
C GLN A 49 -10.66 -2.86 -0.93
N TYR A 50 -9.99 -2.54 -2.05
CA TYR A 50 -10.19 -3.24 -3.33
C TYR A 50 -9.01 -4.13 -3.75
N VAL A 51 -7.81 -3.91 -3.22
CA VAL A 51 -6.61 -4.71 -3.52
C VAL A 51 -6.24 -5.57 -2.32
N THR A 52 -7.24 -6.25 -1.75
CA THR A 52 -7.11 -7.20 -0.64
C THR A 52 -6.46 -8.53 -1.08
N MET A 53 -5.17 -8.47 -1.47
CA MET A 53 -4.18 -9.51 -1.14
C MET A 53 -2.87 -8.89 -0.62
N PRO A 54 -2.86 -7.86 0.26
CA PRO A 54 -1.63 -7.31 0.81
C PRO A 54 -1.03 -8.22 1.90
N THR A 55 -1.74 -9.23 2.39
CA THR A 55 -1.15 -10.25 3.28
C THR A 55 -0.41 -11.32 2.50
N ASP A 56 -0.89 -11.68 1.31
CA ASP A 56 -0.32 -12.80 0.58
C ASP A 56 0.94 -12.40 -0.18
N VAL A 57 1.02 -11.19 -0.75
CA VAL A 57 2.18 -10.76 -1.54
C VAL A 57 3.47 -10.59 -0.70
N PRO A 58 3.47 -9.93 0.47
CA PRO A 58 4.68 -9.81 1.30
C PRO A 58 5.12 -11.16 1.86
N ILE A 59 4.16 -12.02 2.23
CA ILE A 59 4.45 -13.38 2.72
C ILE A 59 5.03 -14.24 1.58
N LEU A 60 4.49 -14.16 0.36
CA LEU A 60 5.02 -14.85 -0.81
C LEU A 60 6.41 -14.33 -1.21
N ALA A 61 6.66 -13.02 -1.09
CA ALA A 61 7.99 -12.44 -1.36
C ALA A 61 9.02 -12.88 -0.31
N ALA A 62 8.63 -12.92 0.97
CA ALA A 62 9.47 -13.44 2.05
C ALA A 62 9.77 -14.93 1.87
N GLN A 63 8.75 -15.74 1.52
CA GLN A 63 8.92 -17.17 1.24
C GLN A 63 9.86 -17.42 0.05
N LYS A 64 9.70 -16.70 -1.07
CA LYS A 64 10.62 -16.80 -2.20
C LYS A 64 12.05 -16.41 -1.85
N ALA A 65 12.23 -15.39 -1.02
CA ALA A 65 13.55 -14.98 -0.56
C ALA A 65 14.21 -16.04 0.33
N THR A 66 13.42 -16.73 1.18
CA THR A 66 13.94 -17.86 1.97
C THR A 66 14.18 -19.11 1.13
N ASP A 67 13.30 -19.46 0.18
CA ASP A 67 13.48 -20.61 -0.71
C ASP A 67 14.75 -20.44 -1.57
N ALA A 68 14.96 -19.24 -2.12
CA ALA A 68 16.19 -18.91 -2.89
C ALA A 68 17.48 -18.94 -2.06
N VAL A 69 17.38 -18.90 -0.73
CA VAL A 69 18.54 -19.02 0.19
C VAL A 69 18.73 -20.46 0.68
N VAL A 70 17.66 -21.27 0.69
CA VAL A 70 17.66 -22.67 1.14
C VAL A 70 17.98 -23.64 0.00
N GLU A 71 17.76 -23.26 -1.26
CA GLU A 71 18.17 -24.05 -2.42
C GLU A 71 19.71 -24.08 -2.53
N GLU A 72 20.31 -25.02 -1.80
CA GLU A 72 21.67 -25.49 -2.06
C GLU A 72 21.72 -25.99 -3.52
N PRO A 73 22.78 -25.65 -4.28
CA PRO A 73 22.88 -26.06 -5.67
C PRO A 73 22.86 -27.58 -5.72
N ASP A 74 21.81 -28.15 -6.32
CA ASP A 74 21.79 -29.57 -6.65
C ASP A 74 22.98 -29.82 -7.58
N ASP A 75 23.94 -30.55 -7.04
CA ASP A 75 25.12 -31.06 -7.71
C ASP A 75 24.65 -32.13 -8.70
N ASP A 76 24.34 -31.69 -9.92
CA ASP A 76 24.11 -32.52 -11.11
C ASP A 76 25.38 -33.36 -11.40
N ASN A 77 25.53 -34.45 -10.65
CA ASN A 77 26.50 -35.51 -10.87
C ASN A 77 25.76 -36.82 -11.17
N GLN A 78 25.20 -36.95 -12.38
CA GLN A 78 24.97 -38.23 -13.07
C GLN A 78 25.24 -38.12 -14.58
#